data_AF-A0A3N5I5G0-F1
#
_entry.id   AF-A0A3N5I5G0-F1
#
_cell.length_a   1.000
_cell.length_b   1.000
_cell.length_c   1.000
_cell.angle_alpha   90.00
_cell.angle_beta   90.00
_cell.angle_gamma   90.00
#
_symmetry.space_group_name_H-M   'P 1'
#
loop_
_entity.id
_entity.type
_entity.pdbx_description
1 polymer ?
#
loop_
_entity_poly.entity_id
_entity_poly.type
_entity_poly.pdbx_seq_one_letter_code
_entity_poly.pdbx_strand_id
1 'polypeptide(L)' 'MIVVMEPGATQQQVEAAVKKVGDLGLRANVIVGTERTVIAVVGEERDQTKEQLE' A
#
# COMPACT_ATOMS: atom_id res chain seq x y z
N MET A 1 7.29 0.26 -5.81
CA MET A 1 7.20 -0.51 -4.54
C MET A 1 5.90 -1.33 -4.49
N ILE A 2 5.87 -2.51 -3.87
CA ILE A 2 4.63 -3.27 -3.62
C ILE A 2 4.49 -3.57 -2.12
N VAL A 3 3.29 -3.45 -1.58
CA VAL A 3 2.95 -3.77 -0.18
C VAL A 3 2.03 -4.98 -0.20
N VAL A 4 2.49 -6.09 0.38
CA VAL A 4 1.66 -7.29 0.52
C VAL A 4 0.97 -7.21 1.88
N MET A 5 -0.35 -7.20 1.90
CA MET A 5 -1.12 -7.18 3.14
C MET A 5 -1.18 -8.57 3.77
N GLU A 6 -1.47 -8.61 5.07
CA GLU A 6 -1.75 -9.85 5.78
C GLU A 6 -2.98 -10.58 5.20
N PRO A 7 -3.01 -11.93 5.27
CA PRO A 7 -4.16 -12.71 4.83
C PRO A 7 -5.41 -12.31 5.64
N GLY A 8 -6.51 -12.02 4.93
CA GLY A 8 -7.74 -11.53 5.55
C GLY A 8 -7.70 -10.06 6.00
N ALA A 9 -6.74 -9.26 5.52
CA ALA A 9 -6.71 -7.83 5.77
C ALA A 9 -8.07 -7.19 5.49
N THR A 10 -8.57 -6.46 6.48
CA THR A 10 -9.88 -5.81 6.39
C THR A 10 -9.83 -4.63 5.44
N GLN A 11 -10.99 -4.27 4.90
CA GLN A 11 -11.10 -3.18 3.94
C GLN A 11 -10.60 -1.85 4.54
N GLN A 12 -10.79 -1.62 5.84
CA GLN A 12 -10.26 -0.45 6.55
C GLN A 12 -8.73 -0.39 6.57
N GLN A 13 -8.04 -1.52 6.73
CA GLN A 13 -6.58 -1.57 6.71
C GLN A 13 -6.04 -1.24 5.32
N VAL A 14 -6.70 -1.77 4.28
CA VAL A 14 -6.36 -1.48 2.89
C VAL A 14 -6.56 0.00 2.59
N GLU A 15 -7.68 0.58 3.02
CA GLU A 15 -7.99 2.00 2.83
C GLU A 15 -7.00 2.92 3.56
N ALA A 16 -6.58 2.54 4.78
CA ALA A 16 -5.56 3.26 5.52
C ALA A 16 -4.20 3.23 4.79
N ALA A 17 -3.82 2.08 4.22
CA ALA A 17 -2.61 1.96 3.41
C ALA A 17 -2.68 2.82 2.12
N VAL A 18 -3.81 2.77 1.41
CA VAL A 18 -4.05 3.61 0.22
C VAL A 18 -3.96 5.10 0.57
N LYS A 19 -4.55 5.50 1.70
CA LYS A 19 -4.53 6.90 2.16
C LYS A 19 -3.11 7.37 2.48
N LYS A 20 -2.30 6.55 3.16
CA LYS A 20 -0.87 6.86 3.40
C LYS A 20 -0.10 7.04 2.09
N VAL A 21 -0.33 6.17 1.12
CA VAL A 21 0.31 6.27 -0.20
C VAL A 21 -0.12 7.53 -0.95
N GLY A 22 -1.41 7.88 -0.89
CA GLY A 22 -1.94 9.11 -1.48
C GLY A 22 -1.40 10.39 -0.84
N ASP A 23 -1.22 10.40 0.48
CA ASP A 23 -0.64 11.52 1.24
C ASP A 23 0.82 11.81 0.82
N LEU A 24 1.55 10.76 0.45
CA LEU A 24 2.91 10.84 -0.09
C LEU A 24 2.95 11.34 -1.55
N GLY A 25 1.80 11.60 -2.18
CA GLY A 25 1.68 12.00 -3.59
C GLY A 25 1.91 10.83 -4.57
N LEU A 26 1.86 9.60 -4.07
CA LEU A 26 2.05 8.38 -4.85
C LEU A 26 0.68 7.78 -5.20
N ARG A 27 0.60 6.99 -6.27
CA ARG A 27 -0.63 6.27 -6.63
C ARG A 27 -0.60 4.87 -6.04
N ALA A 28 -1.63 4.52 -5.26
CA ALA A 28 -1.86 3.14 -4.82
C ALA A 28 -2.81 2.42 -5.79
N ASN A 29 -2.46 1.19 -6.16
CA ASN A 29 -3.29 0.27 -6.92
C ASN A 29 -3.55 -0.98 -6.08
N VAL A 30 -4.79 -1.18 -5.65
CA VAL A 30 -5.19 -2.28 -4.77
C VAL A 30 -5.61 -3.48 -5.61
N ILE A 31 -5.00 -4.63 -5.34
CA ILE A 31 -5.23 -5.91 -5.99
C ILE A 31 -5.74 -6.87 -4.93
N VAL A 32 -7.05 -7.14 -4.92
CA VAL A 32 -7.67 -8.06 -3.97
C VAL A 32 -7.59 -9.47 -4.55
N GLY A 33 -6.62 -10.25 -4.06
CA GLY A 33 -6.49 -11.67 -4.39
C GLY A 33 -7.27 -12.55 -3.44
N THR A 34 -7.56 -13.79 -3.87
CA THR A 34 -8.30 -14.78 -3.08
C THR A 34 -7.60 -15.14 -1.76
N GLU A 35 -6.25 -15.17 -1.76
CA GLU A 35 -5.46 -15.49 -0.56
C GLU A 35 -4.96 -14.24 0.16
N ARG A 36 -4.51 -13.22 -0.59
CA ARG A 36 -3.93 -11.99 -0.04
C ARG A 36 -4.27 -10.79 -0.91
N THR A 37 -4.38 -9.64 -0.25
CA THR A 37 -4.49 -8.35 -0.93
C THR A 37 -3.09 -7.75 -1.11
N VAL A 38 -2.80 -7.26 -2.31
CA VAL A 38 -1.54 -6.62 -2.65
C VAL A 38 -1.82 -5.18 -3.06
N ILE A 39 -1.03 -4.23 -2.59
CA ILE A 39 -1.15 -2.82 -2.92
C ILE A 39 0.12 -2.42 -3.67
N ALA A 40 0.00 -2.22 -4.97
CA ALA A 40 1.10 -1.72 -5.80
C ALA A 40 1.17 -0.19 -5.70
N VAL A 41 2.34 0.33 -5.34
CA VAL A 41 2.59 1.77 -5.22
C VAL A 41 3.38 2.24 -6.44
N VAL A 42 2.79 3.17 -7.18
CA VAL A 42 3.28 3.70 -8.46
C VAL A 42 3.48 5.21 -8.32
N GLY A 43 4.72 5.67 -8.44
CA GLY A 43 5.10 7.08 -8.37
C GLY A 43 6.61 7.23 -8.24
N GLU A 44 7.13 8.43 -8.51
CA GLU A 44 8.56 8.71 -8.45
C GLU A 44 9.00 8.70 -6.98
N GLU A 45 9.76 7.66 -6.61
CA GLU A 45 10.23 7.41 -5.26
C GLU A 45 11.21 8.52 -4.87
N ARG A 46 10.73 9.57 -4.20
CA ARG A 46 11.61 10.40 -3.38
C ARG A 46 11.97 9.55 -2.17
N ASP A 47 13.17 8.95 -2.22
CA ASP A 47 13.96 8.11 -1.30
C ASP A 47 13.60 7.96 0.21
N GLN A 48 12.66 8.72 0.79
CA GLN A 48 12.41 8.79 2.23
C GLN A 48 11.37 7.80 2.78
N THR A 49 10.72 6.96 1.95
CA THR A 49 9.59 6.13 2.43
C THR A 49 10.02 4.83 3.13
N LYS A 50 11.32 4.48 3.10
CA LYS A 50 11.82 3.22 3.69
C LYS A 50 11.79 3.15 5.22
N GLU A 51 11.65 4.27 5.93
CA GLU A 51 11.89 4.32 7.39
C GLU A 51 10.61 4.34 8.26
N GLN A 52 9.40 4.26 7.67
CA GLN A 52 8.13 4.49 8.39
C GLN A 52 7.16 3.30 8.37
N LEU A 53 7.56 2.14 7.83
CA LEU A 53 6.69 0.97 7.62
C LEU A 53 7.25 -0.35 8.20
N GLU A 54 8.33 -0.29 8.99
CA GLU A 54 8.77 -1.42 9.84
C GLU A 54 7.97 -1.49 11.15
#